data_AF-A0A7C2D8V9-F1
#
_entry.id   AF-A0A7C2D8V9-F1
#
_cell.length_a   1.000
_cell.length_b   1.000
_cell.length_c   1.000
_cell.angle_alpha   90.00
_cell.angle_beta   90.00
_cell.angle_gamma   90.00
#
_symmetry.space_group_name_H-M   'P 1'
#
loop_
_entity.id
_entity.type
_entity.pdbx_description
1 polymer ?
#
loop_
_entity_poly.entity_id
_entity_poly.type
_entity_poly.pdbx_seq_one_letter_code
_entity_poly.pdbx_strand_id
1 'polypeptide(L)'
;MEVDTQGDAFFIVFADATGAVAAAAAIQEALSSLPVGVRMGLHTGRPELSEEGYVGLDVHLGARIAAAGHGGQVLLSQATRDLVEAPLTDLGEHRLKDIEGAVPIFQLGDRPFPPFRTISNTNLPRPASSFRAPSSGAAPRCGRWSRSSGKAPAW
;
A
#
# COMPACT_ATOMS: atom_id res chain seq x y z
N MET A 1 -7.51 39.58 5.53
CA MET A 1 -8.44 38.44 5.48
C MET A 1 -7.60 37.19 5.40
N GLU A 2 -7.84 36.31 6.36
CA GLU A 2 -7.01 35.17 6.71
C GLU A 2 -7.29 34.02 5.74
N VAL A 3 -6.23 33.47 5.14
CA VAL A 3 -6.33 32.36 4.19
C VAL A 3 -6.23 31.06 4.98
N ASP A 4 -7.38 30.44 5.23
CA ASP A 4 -7.44 29.07 5.70
C ASP A 4 -7.33 28.13 4.49
N THR A 5 -6.23 27.38 4.40
CA THR A 5 -5.99 26.44 3.29
C THR A 5 -6.41 25.04 3.76
N GLN A 6 -7.72 24.85 3.94
CA GLN A 6 -8.32 23.53 4.16
C GLN A 6 -9.34 23.32 3.03
N GLY A 7 -8.98 22.66 1.92
CA GLY A 7 -10.01 22.36 0.91
C GLY A 7 -9.63 21.73 -0.44
N ASP A 8 -8.36 21.58 -0.81
CA ASP A 8 -7.98 21.13 -2.16
C ASP A 8 -7.65 19.62 -2.24
N ALA A 9 -8.47 18.78 -1.60
CA ALA A 9 -8.35 17.32 -1.72
C ALA A 9 -9.35 16.75 -2.73
N PHE A 10 -8.86 15.92 -3.65
CA PHE A 10 -9.69 15.18 -4.60
C PHE A 10 -9.79 13.71 -4.18
N PHE A 11 -11.00 13.17 -4.24
CA PHE A 11 -11.26 11.74 -4.13
C PHE A 11 -11.69 11.21 -5.49
N ILE A 12 -10.94 10.25 -6.03
CA ILE A 12 -11.15 9.70 -7.37
C ILE A 12 -11.26 8.18 -7.24
N VAL A 13 -12.29 7.61 -7.85
CA VAL A 13 -12.54 6.16 -7.84
C VAL A 13 -12.24 5.59 -9.22
N PHE A 14 -11.54 4.47 -9.23
CA PHE A 14 -11.17 3.72 -10.42
C PHE A 14 -11.81 2.33 -10.36
N ALA A 15 -12.12 1.76 -11.52
CA ALA A 15 -12.67 0.41 -11.62
C ALA A 15 -11.66 -0.67 -11.20
N ASP A 16 -10.36 -0.40 -11.38
CA ASP A 16 -9.29 -1.33 -11.05
C ASP A 16 -8.03 -0.61 -10.51
N ALA A 17 -7.19 -1.37 -9.80
CA ALA A 17 -6.00 -0.87 -9.12
C ALA A 17 -4.90 -0.45 -10.11
N THR A 18 -4.77 -1.14 -11.25
CA THR A 18 -3.76 -0.84 -12.28
C THR A 18 -4.01 0.52 -12.90
N GLY A 19 -5.27 0.83 -13.26
CA GLY A 19 -5.69 2.12 -13.77
C GLY A 19 -5.47 3.24 -12.76
N ALA A 20 -5.75 2.99 -11.47
CA ALA A 20 -5.48 3.97 -10.41
C ALA A 20 -3.98 4.31 -10.30
N VAL A 21 -3.10 3.30 -10.33
CA VAL A 21 -1.64 3.50 -10.28
C VAL A 21 -1.13 4.23 -11.53
N ALA A 22 -1.60 3.84 -12.71
CA ALA A 22 -1.22 4.49 -13.96
C ALA A 22 -1.65 5.97 -13.99
N ALA A 23 -2.87 6.26 -13.54
CA ALA A 23 -3.36 7.63 -13.44
C ALA A 23 -2.55 8.45 -12.44
N ALA A 24 -2.24 7.90 -11.25
CA ALA A 24 -1.41 8.58 -10.27
C ALA A 24 -0.01 8.92 -10.81
N ALA A 25 0.62 7.96 -11.50
CA ALA A 25 1.92 8.19 -12.16
C ALA A 25 1.84 9.32 -13.20
N ALA A 26 0.82 9.28 -14.07
CA ALA A 26 0.62 10.28 -15.11
C ALA A 26 0.37 11.68 -14.53
N ILE A 27 -0.40 11.79 -13.45
CA ILE A 27 -0.66 13.07 -12.78
C ILE A 27 0.64 13.59 -12.14
N GLN A 28 1.43 12.76 -11.46
CA GLN A 28 2.71 13.20 -10.89
C GLN A 28 3.68 13.69 -11.98
N GLU A 29 3.74 13.00 -13.11
CA GLU A 29 4.56 13.41 -14.24
C GLU A 29 4.10 14.76 -14.81
N ALA A 30 2.79 14.92 -15.02
CA ALA A 30 2.22 16.17 -15.53
C ALA A 30 2.46 17.37 -14.61
N LEU A 31 2.47 17.15 -13.29
CA LEU A 31 2.70 18.19 -12.29
C LEU A 31 4.18 18.44 -12.00
N SER A 32 5.10 17.59 -12.48
CA SER A 32 6.53 17.62 -12.12
C SER A 32 7.24 18.94 -12.48
N SER A 33 6.76 19.66 -13.49
CA SER A 33 7.30 20.94 -13.95
C SER A 33 6.71 22.15 -13.22
N LEU A 34 5.68 21.93 -12.39
CA LEU A 34 5.00 22.99 -11.66
C LEU A 34 5.60 23.14 -10.25
N PRO A 35 5.55 24.34 -9.66
CA PRO A 35 6.04 24.58 -8.29
C PRO A 35 5.10 24.02 -7.20
N VAL A 36 4.25 23.05 -7.54
CA VAL A 36 3.26 22.43 -6.66
C VAL A 36 3.49 20.92 -6.63
N GLY A 37 3.60 20.36 -5.42
CA GLY A 37 3.73 18.92 -5.20
C GLY A 37 2.44 18.35 -4.62
N VAL A 38 1.78 17.47 -5.37
CA VAL A 38 0.61 16.73 -4.87
C VAL A 38 1.06 15.44 -4.21
N ARG A 39 0.54 15.17 -3.01
CA ARG A 39 0.69 13.88 -2.32
C ARG A 39 -0.53 13.02 -2.63
N MET A 40 -0.31 11.76 -2.96
CA MET A 40 -1.38 10.84 -3.37
C MET A 40 -1.35 9.57 -2.53
N GLY A 41 -2.53 9.06 -2.21
CA GLY A 41 -2.72 7.78 -1.53
C GLY A 41 -3.69 6.91 -2.30
N LEU A 42 -3.32 5.66 -2.54
CA LEU A 42 -4.12 4.67 -3.24
C LEU A 42 -4.48 3.54 -2.28
N HIS A 43 -5.77 3.24 -2.24
CA HIS A 43 -6.29 2.11 -1.48
C HIS A 43 -7.38 1.40 -2.28
N THR A 44 -7.30 0.08 -2.28
CA THR A 44 -8.32 -0.80 -2.86
C THR A 44 -9.09 -1.46 -1.73
N GLY A 45 -10.39 -1.19 -1.69
CA GLY A 45 -11.30 -1.69 -0.67
C GLY A 45 -12.68 -1.95 -1.26
N ARG A 46 -13.67 -2.10 -0.39
CA ARG A 46 -15.08 -2.27 -0.72
C ARG A 46 -15.90 -1.20 0.01
N PRO A 47 -15.74 0.08 -0.34
CA PRO A 47 -16.53 1.14 0.27
C PRO A 47 -18.02 0.95 -0.06
N GLU A 48 -18.88 1.40 0.83
CA GLU A 48 -20.31 1.44 0.59
C GLU A 48 -20.66 2.68 -0.22
N LEU A 49 -21.58 2.54 -1.18
CA LEU A 49 -22.10 3.67 -1.94
C LEU A 49 -23.40 4.14 -1.29
N SER A 50 -23.42 5.37 -0.79
CA SER A 50 -24.59 6.07 -0.29
C SER A 50 -25.09 7.12 -1.30
N GLU A 51 -26.22 7.78 -1.00
CA GLU A 51 -26.73 8.91 -1.79
C GLU A 51 -25.75 10.10 -1.84
N GLU A 52 -24.87 10.20 -0.85
CA GLU A 52 -23.88 11.27 -0.69
C GLU A 52 -22.51 10.90 -1.28
N GLY A 53 -22.34 9.65 -1.76
CA GLY A 53 -21.11 9.15 -2.36
C GLY A 53 -20.53 7.94 -1.64
N TYR A 54 -19.23 7.71 -1.80
CA TYR A 54 -18.55 6.58 -1.16
C TYR A 54 -18.27 6.87 0.31
N VAL A 55 -18.69 5.96 1.17
CA VAL A 55 -18.50 6.04 2.62
C VAL A 55 -17.88 4.74 3.16
N GLY A 56 -17.27 4.84 4.34
CA GLY A 56 -16.71 3.70 5.05
C GLY A 56 -15.21 3.79 5.30
N LEU A 57 -14.71 2.79 6.01
CA LEU A 57 -13.33 2.76 6.50
C LEU A 57 -12.28 2.85 5.37
N ASP A 58 -12.57 2.26 4.22
CA ASP A 58 -11.65 2.22 3.07
C ASP A 58 -11.40 3.62 2.47
N VAL A 59 -12.42 4.48 2.47
CA VAL A 59 -12.30 5.89 2.04
C VAL A 59 -11.39 6.66 2.99
N HIS A 60 -11.61 6.48 4.29
CA HIS A 60 -10.78 7.11 5.32
C HIS A 60 -9.34 6.60 5.28
N LEU A 61 -9.13 5.30 5.09
CA LEU A 61 -7.80 4.72 4.97
C LEU A 61 -7.04 5.30 3.77
N GLY A 62 -7.66 5.38 2.58
CA GLY A 62 -7.05 6.02 1.41
C GLY A 62 -6.64 7.47 1.68
N ALA A 63 -7.53 8.25 2.30
CA ALA A 63 -7.24 9.63 2.68
C ALA A 63 -6.09 9.74 3.70
N ARG A 64 -6.01 8.82 4.66
CA ARG A 64 -4.94 8.78 5.68
C ARG A 64 -3.61 8.35 5.09
N ILE A 65 -3.60 7.44 4.12
CA ILE A 65 -2.40 7.10 3.35
C ILE A 65 -1.91 8.33 2.59
N ALA A 66 -2.79 9.04 1.88
CA ALA A 66 -2.42 10.26 1.16
C ALA A 66 -1.84 11.33 2.12
N ALA A 67 -2.44 11.49 3.29
CA ALA A 67 -2.01 12.47 4.30
C ALA A 67 -0.63 12.17 4.91
N ALA A 68 -0.19 10.91 4.92
CA ALA A 68 1.13 10.53 5.44
C ALA A 68 2.28 10.90 4.48
N GLY A 69 1.97 11.07 3.19
CA GLY A 69 2.96 11.32 2.15
C GLY A 69 3.40 12.77 1.99
N HIS A 70 4.39 12.95 1.14
CA HIS A 70 4.98 14.25 0.77
C HIS A 70 4.57 14.67 -0.65
N GLY A 71 4.74 15.95 -0.97
CA GLY A 71 4.46 16.45 -2.32
C GLY A 71 5.32 15.73 -3.37
N GLY A 72 4.68 15.21 -4.42
CA GLY A 72 5.33 14.37 -5.43
C GLY A 72 5.34 12.87 -5.12
N GLN A 73 4.84 12.45 -3.95
CA GLN A 73 4.85 11.07 -3.51
C GLN A 73 3.49 10.39 -3.78
N VAL A 74 3.54 9.12 -4.21
CA VAL A 74 2.36 8.25 -4.34
C VAL A 74 2.55 7.07 -3.40
N LEU A 75 1.61 6.91 -2.47
CA LEU A 75 1.61 5.84 -1.48
C LEU A 75 0.47 4.86 -1.73
N LEU A 76 0.69 3.60 -1.42
CA LEU A 76 -0.25 2.51 -1.65
C LEU A 76 -0.45 1.71 -0.36
N SER A 77 -1.68 1.24 -0.17
CA SER A 77 -1.98 0.19 0.81
C SER A 77 -1.46 -1.17 0.34
N GLN A 78 -1.36 -2.13 1.27
CA GLN A 78 -1.14 -3.55 0.95
C GLN A 78 -2.15 -4.07 -0.10
N ALA A 79 -3.43 -3.74 0.06
CA ALA A 79 -4.47 -4.24 -0.83
C ALA A 79 -4.27 -3.78 -2.28
N THR A 80 -3.84 -2.53 -2.50
CA THR A 80 -3.51 -2.06 -3.85
C THR A 80 -2.20 -2.68 -4.33
N ARG A 81 -1.18 -2.81 -3.48
CA ARG A 81 0.09 -3.47 -3.80
C ARG A 81 -0.11 -4.87 -4.35
N ASP A 82 -0.98 -5.66 -3.72
CA ASP A 82 -1.22 -7.06 -4.08
C ASP A 82 -1.90 -7.24 -5.45
N LEU A 83 -2.49 -6.18 -6.00
CA LEU A 83 -3.26 -6.19 -7.24
C LEU A 83 -2.50 -5.57 -8.43
N VAL A 84 -1.29 -5.06 -8.24
CA VAL A 84 -0.55 -4.34 -9.29
C VAL A 84 0.88 -4.85 -9.46
N GLU A 85 1.29 -4.96 -10.72
CA GLU A 85 2.68 -5.12 -11.10
C GLU A 85 3.26 -3.75 -11.47
N ALA A 86 3.93 -3.11 -10.51
CA ALA A 86 4.55 -1.80 -10.65
C ALA A 86 5.88 -1.76 -9.87
N PRO A 87 6.82 -0.85 -10.22
CA PRO A 87 8.02 -0.63 -9.43
C PRO A 87 7.62 -0.01 -8.09
N LEU A 88 7.60 -0.81 -7.02
CA LEU A 88 7.17 -0.38 -5.69
C LEU A 88 8.28 -0.56 -4.67
N THR A 89 8.46 0.43 -3.80
CA THR A 89 9.36 0.38 -2.63
C THR A 89 8.53 0.09 -1.39
N ASP A 90 8.91 -0.94 -0.63
CA ASP A 90 8.32 -1.23 0.68
C ASP A 90 8.88 -0.24 1.72
N LEU A 91 7.97 0.49 2.38
CA LEU A 91 8.32 1.48 3.39
C LEU A 91 7.99 0.99 4.82
N GLY A 92 7.54 -0.25 4.99
CA GLY A 92 7.26 -0.88 6.27
C GLY A 92 5.88 -0.56 6.84
N GLU A 93 5.69 -0.87 8.14
CA GLU A 93 4.42 -0.70 8.84
C GLU A 93 4.33 0.64 9.60
N HIS A 94 3.20 1.33 9.44
CA HIS A 94 2.99 2.68 9.95
C HIS A 94 1.67 2.82 10.69
N ARG A 95 1.67 3.53 11.83
CA ARG A 95 0.44 3.92 12.51
C ARG A 95 -0.08 5.22 11.92
N LEU A 96 -1.23 5.16 11.27
CA LEU A 96 -1.92 6.31 10.70
C LEU A 96 -2.95 6.87 11.69
N LYS A 97 -3.21 8.17 11.60
CA LYS A 97 -4.24 8.83 12.42
C LYS A 97 -5.61 8.22 12.16
N ASP A 98 -6.36 7.92 13.22
CA ASP A 98 -7.72 7.37 13.19
C ASP A 98 -7.84 6.00 12.49
N ILE A 99 -6.72 5.30 12.28
CA ILE A 99 -6.69 3.92 11.76
C ILE A 99 -6.19 3.01 12.88
N GLU A 100 -6.93 1.92 13.11
CA GLU A 100 -6.54 0.92 14.10
C GLU A 100 -5.34 0.10 13.62
N GLY A 101 -4.35 -0.05 14.49
CA GLY A 101 -3.15 -0.84 14.22
C GLY A 101 -2.12 -0.15 13.32
N ALA A 102 -1.09 -0.91 12.94
CA ALA A 102 -0.10 -0.49 11.96
C ALA A 102 -0.48 -1.04 10.59
N VAL A 103 -0.29 -0.24 9.54
CA VAL A 103 -0.60 -0.59 8.16
C VAL A 103 0.68 -0.64 7.32
N PRO A 104 0.90 -1.67 6.49
CA PRO A 104 1.97 -1.67 5.52
C PRO A 104 1.76 -0.58 4.47
N ILE A 105 2.80 0.21 4.22
CA ILE A 105 2.79 1.29 3.22
C ILE A 105 3.86 1.02 2.16
N PHE A 106 3.46 1.16 0.91
CA PHE A 106 4.33 1.04 -0.25
C PHE A 106 4.37 2.38 -1.00
N GLN A 107 5.47 2.65 -1.69
CA GLN A 107 5.63 3.81 -2.55
C GLN A 107 5.76 3.40 -4.00
N LEU A 108 5.16 4.18 -4.90
CA LEU A 108 5.43 4.07 -6.33
C LEU A 108 6.80 4.65 -6.68
N GLY A 109 7.66 3.82 -7.28
CA GLY A 109 9.04 4.12 -7.60
C GLY A 109 9.97 4.12 -6.38
N ASP A 110 11.21 4.54 -6.60
CA ASP A 110 12.33 4.51 -5.65
C ASP A 110 12.86 5.90 -5.28
N ARG A 111 12.19 6.96 -5.75
CA ARG A 111 12.56 8.35 -5.42
C ARG A 111 12.60 8.52 -3.90
N PRO A 112 13.69 9.06 -3.32
CA PRO A 112 13.78 9.25 -1.89
C PRO A 112 12.86 10.41 -1.44
N PHE A 113 12.21 10.21 -0.29
CA PHE A 113 11.43 11.24 0.40
C PHE A 113 11.83 11.30 1.87
N PRO A 114 11.56 12.42 2.57
CA PRO A 114 11.75 12.48 4.02
C PRO A 114 10.93 11.41 4.76
N PRO A 115 11.28 11.06 6.01
CA PRO A 115 10.49 10.14 6.83
C PRO A 115 9.02 10.56 6.93
N PHE A 116 8.13 9.57 7.11
CA PHE A 116 6.69 9.83 7.15
C PHE A 116 6.25 10.70 8.32
N ARG A 117 5.14 11.42 8.11
CA ARG A 117 4.37 12.04 9.19
C ARG A 117 3.40 11.01 9.77
N THR A 118 3.92 10.00 10.47
CA THR A 118 3.11 8.99 11.18
C THR A 118 3.14 9.25 12.68
N ILE A 119 2.10 8.83 13.41
CA ILE A 119 2.00 9.07 14.86
C ILE A 119 3.09 8.28 15.61
N SER A 120 3.54 7.16 15.04
CA SER A 120 4.71 6.41 15.49
C SER A 120 5.24 5.56 14.34
N ASN A 121 6.53 5.70 14.02
CA ASN A 121 7.21 4.98 12.95
C ASN A 121 7.69 3.63 13.50
N THR A 122 6.90 2.57 13.36
CA THR A 122 7.26 1.26 13.93
C THR A 122 8.06 0.45 12.90
N ASN A 123 9.28 0.90 12.58
CA ASN A 123 10.26 0.10 11.82
C ASN A 123 10.89 -1.00 12.70
N LEU A 124 10.09 -1.68 13.52
CA LEU A 124 10.57 -2.82 14.29
C LEU A 124 10.64 -4.04 13.36
N PRO A 125 11.79 -4.72 13.25
CA PRO A 125 11.85 -6.01 12.59
C PRO A 125 10.83 -6.93 13.26
N ARG A 126 9.94 -7.52 12.47
CA ARG A 126 8.97 -8.50 12.96
C ARG A 126 9.75 -9.59 13.72
N PRO A 127 9.51 -9.82 15.02
CA PRO A 127 9.84 -11.12 15.59
C PRO A 127 9.06 -12.13 14.75
N ALA A 128 9.74 -13.10 14.16
CA ALA A 128 9.08 -14.23 13.52
C ALA A 128 8.03 -14.75 14.51
N SER A 129 6.76 -14.72 14.09
CA SER A 129 5.64 -15.14 14.90
C SER A 129 5.99 -16.47 15.58
N SER A 130 5.97 -16.48 16.91
CA SER A 130 6.07 -17.70 17.70
C SER A 130 4.94 -18.60 17.24
N PHE A 131 5.31 -19.63 16.48
CA PHE A 131 4.45 -20.71 16.06
C PHE A 131 3.92 -21.38 17.34
N ARG A 132 2.66 -21.09 17.69
CA ARG A 132 1.95 -21.84 18.71
C ARG A 132 1.51 -23.15 18.06
N ALA A 133 2.12 -24.25 18.49
CA ALA A 133 1.79 -25.59 18.03
C ALA A 133 0.29 -25.90 18.23
N PRO A 134 -0.39 -26.54 17.27
CA PRO A 134 -1.69 -27.14 17.54
C PRO A 134 -1.50 -28.40 18.39
N SER A 135 -2.25 -28.49 19.49
CA SER A 135 -2.41 -29.72 20.25
C SER A 135 -3.18 -30.74 19.41
N SER A 136 -2.48 -31.83 19.04
CA SER A 136 -2.98 -33.19 18.77
C SER A 136 -4.29 -33.36 17.97
N GLY A 137 -4.17 -33.89 16.75
CA GLY A 137 -5.27 -34.61 16.10
C GLY A 137 -5.17 -34.74 14.58
N ALA A 138 -4.65 -35.87 14.12
CA ALA A 138 -4.74 -36.46 12.77
C ALA A 138 -4.00 -35.78 11.58
N ALA A 139 -3.16 -36.58 10.91
CA ALA A 139 -2.36 -36.21 9.74
C ALA A 139 -3.13 -36.38 8.42
N PRO A 140 -2.69 -35.68 7.35
CA PRO A 140 -2.23 -36.44 6.20
C PRO A 140 -0.88 -35.97 5.62
N ARG A 141 -0.06 -37.00 5.39
CA ARG A 141 1.09 -37.19 4.48
C ARG A 141 1.59 -35.99 3.66
N CYS A 142 2.82 -35.59 4.00
CA CYS A 142 3.68 -34.65 3.29
C CYS A 142 4.30 -35.28 2.01
N GLY A 143 4.07 -34.66 0.85
CA GLY A 143 4.75 -34.97 -0.41
C GLY A 143 6.10 -34.26 -0.48
N ARG A 144 7.18 -35.03 -0.29
CA ARG A 144 8.58 -34.63 -0.47
C ARG A 144 8.89 -34.48 -1.96
N TRP A 145 9.34 -33.30 -2.38
CA TRP A 145 10.01 -33.11 -3.69
C TRP A 145 11.49 -32.85 -3.46
N SER A 146 12.33 -33.84 -3.77
CA SER A 146 13.79 -33.71 -3.82
C SER A 146 14.24 -33.44 -5.25
N ARG A 147 15.05 -32.39 -5.46
CA ARG A 147 15.83 -32.23 -6.69
C ARG A 147 16.95 -33.28 -6.73
N SER A 148 17.20 -33.86 -7.89
CA SER A 148 18.54 -34.34 -8.26
C SER A 148 18.73 -34.31 -9.77
N SER A 149 19.66 -33.44 -10.16
CA SER A 149 20.42 -33.44 -11.41
C SER A 149 21.04 -34.79 -11.76
N GLY A 150 21.18 -35.09 -13.06
CA GLY A 150 22.24 -35.98 -13.55
C GLY A 150 21.88 -36.93 -14.70
N LYS A 151 22.33 -36.53 -15.91
CA LYS A 151 22.89 -37.31 -17.04
C LYS A 151 22.21 -38.61 -17.55
N ALA A 152 22.00 -38.62 -18.88
CA ALA A 152 21.92 -39.77 -19.81
C ALA A 152 23.12 -40.75 -19.65
N PRO A 153 23.12 -42.02 -20.16
CA PRO A 153 22.81 -42.40 -21.56
C PRO A 153 22.26 -43.84 -21.82
N ALA A 154 22.12 -44.15 -23.14
CA ALA A 154 22.14 -45.46 -23.83
C ALA A 154 21.05 -46.48 -23.43
N TRP A 155 20.34 -47.15 -24.36
CA TRP A 155 20.75 -47.81 -25.59
C TRP A 155 19.75 -47.58 -26.73
#